data_AF-K8EFT1-F1
#
_entry.id   AF-K8EFT1-F1
#
_cell.length_a   1.000
_cell.length_b   1.000
_cell.length_c   1.000
_cell.angle_alpha   90.00
_cell.angle_beta   90.00
_cell.angle_gamma   90.00
#
_symmetry.space_group_name_H-M   'P 1'
#
loop_
_entity.id
_entity.type
_entity.pdbx_description
1 polymer ?
#
loop_
_entity_poly.entity_id
_entity_poly.type
_entity_poly.pdbx_seq_one_letter_code
_entity_poly.pdbx_strand_id
1 'polypeptide(L)'
;MDPSQLHLLLDYDPGLGGYPLRFFRATPGVLRPESEQVQQYAGQKFLGESQLALAYGGELLKDKVFTVRFLVRQFTVQQINFMRNELTVQNISLLDFYGMGRDLQELVRHLPPGAAAARFEVLRRVVDEFLPLFRRIERDPQRALQRITVHKPLHRAGRVSLHMLDQAARRTGQWQWLDGPVDRVLLPALLPVEENVVSYDTPDNRFLLQLVGQMRREATLLKKQLAAEIAHQTRRAAELKGGFREWVLEQAARARRGVQYLAGVENTMDGLMQSSFLRYLPVLTLCQSRDVQTLHPLYRQARRLARRLKSGLRLADQVIAVDEAALPVHTRSINTLYEYWVAMSVVRALVELGFVPLVKNGAQLVGDEESFNYNLKENGVVELQAKRGGHLLVWYARHYPRLDYSPAALLGAYPYRIAGSWQCKDCPDVAIEYYPPGVPTPEIITLDATFSHDPRKLQEKQYYTDTIRSRTSPHQFEDEWDFPVREAWAVYPDDYYPPARRSRTTGGELGLVPGPGAAERLRRWLAERLQDVWGL
;
A
#
# COMPACT_ATOMS: atom_id res chain seq x y z
N MET A 1 26.08 -22.07 38.33
CA MET A 1 25.17 -21.41 37.37
C MET A 1 23.76 -21.79 37.71
N ASP A 2 22.88 -20.81 37.81
CA ASP A 2 21.45 -21.05 37.84
C ASP A 2 20.97 -21.39 36.40
N PRO A 3 20.52 -22.63 36.11
CA PRO A 3 20.13 -23.02 34.76
C PRO A 3 18.97 -22.20 34.19
N SER A 4 18.12 -21.59 35.03
CA SER A 4 17.05 -20.69 34.57
C SER A 4 17.54 -19.36 33.98
N GLN A 5 18.80 -18.99 34.22
CA GLN A 5 19.41 -17.79 33.65
C GLN A 5 20.05 -18.04 32.28
N LEU A 6 19.99 -19.27 31.78
CA LEU A 6 20.53 -19.65 30.48
C LEU A 6 19.50 -19.38 29.37
N HIS A 7 19.94 -18.69 28.33
CA HIS A 7 19.14 -18.37 27.15
C HIS A 7 19.88 -18.78 25.88
N LEU A 8 19.17 -19.40 24.95
CA LEU A 8 19.64 -19.58 23.58
C LEU A 8 18.98 -18.50 22.71
N LEU A 9 19.75 -17.56 22.20
CA LEU A 9 19.29 -16.56 21.24
C LEU A 9 19.30 -17.20 19.85
N LEU A 10 18.13 -17.51 19.29
CA LEU A 10 18.00 -17.95 17.90
C LEU A 10 18.12 -16.74 16.98
N ASP A 11 18.76 -16.90 15.83
CA ASP A 11 18.87 -15.84 14.81
C ASP A 11 19.54 -14.55 15.31
N TYR A 12 20.59 -14.70 16.10
CA TYR A 12 21.32 -13.61 16.72
C TYR A 12 22.06 -12.74 15.69
N ASP A 13 21.69 -11.47 15.62
CA ASP A 13 22.43 -10.43 14.90
C ASP A 13 23.06 -9.45 15.93
N PRO A 14 24.35 -9.09 15.82
CA PRO A 14 25.00 -8.18 16.76
C PRO A 14 24.36 -6.79 16.89
N GLY A 15 23.62 -6.33 15.89
CA GLY A 15 22.88 -5.06 15.89
C GLY A 15 21.39 -5.19 16.23
N LEU A 16 20.79 -6.38 16.09
CA LEU A 16 19.35 -6.59 16.27
C LEU A 16 18.97 -7.56 17.41
N GLY A 17 19.94 -8.27 18.00
CA GLY A 17 19.69 -9.31 19.00
C GLY A 17 19.24 -10.63 18.37
N GLY A 18 18.67 -11.54 19.17
CA GLY A 18 18.13 -12.83 18.70
C GLY A 18 16.95 -13.31 19.56
N TYR A 19 16.15 -14.24 19.06
CA TYR A 19 14.98 -14.80 19.74
C TYR A 19 15.38 -15.62 20.97
N PRO A 20 15.12 -15.18 22.21
CA PRO A 20 15.54 -15.92 23.39
C PRO A 20 14.63 -17.13 23.63
N LEU A 21 15.22 -18.31 23.56
CA LEU A 21 14.67 -19.56 24.04
C LEU A 21 15.20 -19.81 25.45
N ARG A 22 14.30 -19.74 26.42
CA ARG A 22 14.51 -19.98 27.85
C ARG A 22 14.34 -21.45 28.13
N PHE A 23 15.20 -21.96 28.98
CA PHE A 23 15.14 -23.35 29.40
C PHE A 23 14.92 -23.44 30.90
N PHE A 24 14.10 -24.41 31.29
CA PHE A 24 14.08 -24.88 32.66
C PHE A 24 14.74 -26.26 32.72
N ARG A 25 15.33 -26.57 33.88
CA ARG A 25 15.86 -27.91 34.13
C ARG A 25 14.70 -28.85 34.43
N ALA A 26 14.36 -29.70 33.47
CA ALA A 26 13.29 -30.70 33.64
C ALA A 26 13.79 -31.90 34.46
N THR A 27 15.02 -32.35 34.20
CA THR A 27 15.74 -33.38 34.96
C THR A 27 17.24 -33.08 34.97
N PRO A 28 18.06 -33.71 35.83
CA PRO A 28 19.52 -33.53 35.79
C PRO A 28 20.07 -33.78 34.38
N GLY A 29 20.78 -32.80 33.83
CA GLY A 29 21.35 -32.87 32.47
C GLY A 29 20.37 -32.57 31.33
N VAL A 30 19.07 -32.40 31.60
CA VAL A 30 18.06 -32.13 30.55
C VAL A 30 17.43 -30.76 30.76
N LEU A 31 17.67 -29.89 29.79
CA LEU A 31 17.01 -28.60 29.64
C LEU A 31 15.82 -28.75 28.70
N ARG A 32 14.65 -28.28 29.12
CA ARG A 32 13.47 -28.20 28.26
C ARG A 32 13.09 -26.74 28.04
N PRO A 33 12.68 -26.35 26.82
CA PRO A 33 12.16 -25.02 26.57
C PRO A 33 10.87 -24.80 27.35
N GLU A 34 10.66 -23.58 27.84
CA GLU A 34 9.42 -23.20 28.53
C GLU A 34 8.19 -23.45 27.63
N SER A 35 7.16 -24.10 28.16
CA SER A 35 5.98 -24.52 27.38
C SER A 35 5.27 -23.36 26.68
N GLU A 36 5.21 -22.19 27.32
CA GLU A 36 4.66 -20.95 26.75
C GLU A 36 5.45 -20.51 25.51
N GLN A 37 6.78 -20.61 25.56
CA GLN A 37 7.64 -20.30 24.42
C GLN A 37 7.53 -21.36 23.32
N VAL A 38 7.41 -22.65 23.67
CA VAL A 38 7.19 -23.71 22.67
C VAL A 38 5.91 -23.48 21.90
N GLN A 39 4.83 -23.07 22.57
CA GLN A 39 3.57 -22.68 21.90
C GLN A 39 3.74 -21.41 21.07
N GLN A 40 4.47 -20.42 21.57
CA GLN A 40 4.74 -19.16 20.86
C GLN A 40 5.55 -19.37 19.57
N TYR A 41 6.51 -20.29 19.60
CA TYR A 41 7.35 -20.66 18.45
C TYR A 41 6.76 -21.83 17.64
N ALA A 42 5.61 -22.40 18.06
CA ALA A 42 4.97 -23.51 17.36
C ALA A 42 4.54 -23.07 15.95
N GLY A 43 5.12 -23.72 14.94
CA GLY A 43 4.86 -23.41 13.54
C GLY A 43 5.80 -22.38 12.92
N GLN A 44 6.72 -21.79 13.69
CA GLN A 44 7.84 -21.04 13.14
C GLN A 44 8.90 -22.03 12.68
N LYS A 45 9.17 -22.10 11.37
CA LYS A 45 10.34 -22.82 10.84
C LYS A 45 11.38 -21.79 10.40
N PHE A 46 12.60 -21.98 10.90
CA PHE A 46 13.78 -21.24 10.48
C PHE A 46 14.37 -21.94 9.26
N LEU A 47 14.69 -21.18 8.22
CA LEU A 47 15.22 -21.68 6.96
C LEU A 47 16.43 -20.82 6.56
N GLY A 48 17.54 -21.47 6.21
CA GLY A 48 18.81 -20.79 5.87
C GLY A 48 19.85 -20.82 6.99
N GLU A 49 20.79 -19.90 6.96
CA GLU A 49 21.80 -19.73 8.01
C GLU A 49 21.26 -18.79 9.09
N SER A 50 21.18 -19.29 10.32
CA SER A 50 20.85 -18.50 11.50
C SER A 50 22.01 -18.61 12.50
N GLN A 51 22.39 -17.48 13.10
CA GLN A 51 23.33 -17.50 14.20
C GLN A 51 22.57 -17.83 15.49
N LEU A 52 23.09 -18.75 16.28
CA LEU A 52 22.64 -19.05 17.62
C LEU A 52 23.65 -18.47 18.59
N ALA A 53 23.23 -17.72 19.59
CA ALA A 53 24.13 -17.24 20.63
C ALA A 53 23.68 -17.71 22.00
N LEU A 54 24.62 -18.12 22.85
CA LEU A 54 24.32 -18.46 24.24
C LEU A 54 24.46 -17.20 25.11
N ALA A 55 23.45 -16.93 25.93
CA ALA A 55 23.49 -15.86 26.93
C ALA A 55 23.24 -16.43 28.34
N TYR A 56 23.89 -15.85 29.35
CA TYR A 56 23.70 -16.16 30.75
C TYR A 56 23.50 -14.88 31.55
N GLY A 57 22.40 -14.78 32.31
CA GLY A 57 22.12 -13.59 33.12
C GLY A 57 21.92 -12.31 32.30
N GLY A 58 21.53 -12.44 31.02
CA GLY A 58 21.34 -11.32 30.10
C GLY A 58 22.60 -10.91 29.32
N GLU A 59 23.76 -11.49 29.63
CA GLU A 59 25.01 -11.23 28.90
C GLU A 59 25.34 -12.37 27.95
N LEU A 60 25.85 -12.04 26.76
CA LEU A 60 26.37 -13.02 25.81
C LEU A 60 27.60 -13.70 26.40
N LEU A 61 27.59 -15.03 26.38
CA LEU A 61 28.78 -15.79 26.68
C LEU A 61 29.77 -15.61 25.52
N LYS A 62 30.91 -14.99 25.81
CA LYS A 62 32.01 -14.80 24.86
C LYS A 62 32.35 -16.15 24.19
N ASP A 63 32.54 -16.11 22.87
CA ASP A 63 32.88 -17.27 22.02
C ASP A 63 31.82 -18.38 21.95
N LYS A 64 30.55 -18.09 22.27
CA LYS A 64 29.42 -19.02 22.15
C LYS A 64 28.37 -18.53 21.15
N VAL A 65 28.84 -18.06 20.00
CA VAL A 65 28.02 -17.83 18.81
C VAL A 65 28.27 -18.98 17.83
N PHE A 66 27.21 -19.68 17.46
CA PHE A 66 27.23 -20.83 16.58
C PHE A 66 26.42 -20.51 15.33
N THR A 67 26.96 -20.76 14.15
CA THR A 67 26.12 -20.67 12.94
C THR A 67 25.44 -22.01 12.73
N VAL A 68 24.11 -22.02 12.78
CA VAL A 68 23.30 -23.19 12.43
C VAL A 68 22.68 -22.97 11.07
N ARG A 69 22.98 -23.89 10.15
CA ARG A 69 22.40 -23.89 8.81
C ARG A 69 21.25 -24.87 8.74
N PHE A 70 20.03 -24.34 8.71
CA PHE A 70 18.83 -25.09 8.37
C PHE A 70 18.77 -25.26 6.86
N LEU A 71 19.20 -26.43 6.38
CA LEU A 71 19.12 -26.78 4.96
C LEU A 71 17.65 -26.90 4.56
N VAL A 72 17.17 -25.89 3.84
CA VAL A 72 15.90 -25.95 3.13
C VAL A 72 16.02 -27.03 2.05
N ARG A 73 15.01 -27.90 1.91
CA ARG A 73 14.97 -28.84 0.79
C ARG A 73 15.07 -28.05 -0.52
N GLN A 74 15.92 -28.49 -1.45
CA GLN A 74 16.13 -27.82 -2.73
C GLN A 74 14.81 -27.57 -3.49
N PHE A 75 13.86 -28.50 -3.36
CA PHE A 75 12.52 -28.37 -3.89
C PHE A 75 11.77 -27.12 -3.36
N THR A 76 11.79 -26.87 -2.05
CA THR A 76 11.17 -25.67 -1.46
C THR A 76 11.86 -24.39 -1.92
N VAL A 77 13.18 -24.41 -2.11
CA VAL A 77 13.91 -23.27 -2.70
C VAL A 77 13.45 -23.00 -4.13
N GLN A 78 13.25 -24.05 -4.93
CA GLN A 78 12.71 -23.93 -6.29
C GLN A 78 11.29 -23.34 -6.28
N GLN A 79 10.43 -23.78 -5.36
CA GLN A 79 9.08 -23.22 -5.19
C GLN A 79 9.11 -21.73 -4.82
N ILE A 80 9.94 -21.34 -3.85
CA ILE A 80 10.10 -19.94 -3.44
C ILE A 80 10.58 -19.08 -4.61
N ASN A 81 11.61 -19.54 -5.34
CA ASN A 81 12.14 -18.83 -6.48
C ASN A 81 11.12 -18.73 -7.62
N PHE A 82 10.33 -19.79 -7.84
CA PHE A 82 9.25 -19.77 -8.82
C PHE A 82 8.21 -18.69 -8.48
N MET A 83 7.72 -18.65 -7.24
CA MET A 83 6.76 -17.63 -6.79
C MET A 83 7.32 -16.21 -6.93
N ARG A 84 8.58 -16.01 -6.51
CA ARG A 84 9.27 -14.71 -6.65
C ARG A 84 9.36 -14.28 -8.11
N ASN A 85 9.75 -15.19 -9.00
CA ASN A 85 9.89 -14.89 -10.42
C ASN A 85 8.53 -14.50 -11.04
N GLU A 86 7.48 -15.28 -10.80
CA GLU A 86 6.13 -14.97 -11.30
C GLU A 86 5.64 -13.60 -10.80
N LEU A 87 5.76 -13.32 -9.51
CA LEU A 87 5.34 -12.04 -8.93
C LEU A 87 6.22 -10.87 -9.39
N THR A 88 7.51 -11.11 -9.66
CA THR A 88 8.42 -10.11 -10.24
C THR A 88 8.02 -9.76 -11.66
N VAL A 89 7.69 -10.76 -12.49
CA VAL A 89 7.19 -10.54 -13.85
C VAL A 89 5.92 -9.69 -13.81
N GLN A 90 5.01 -9.96 -12.88
CA GLN A 90 3.81 -9.13 -12.70
C GLN A 90 4.12 -7.68 -12.31
N ASN A 91 5.06 -7.48 -11.38
CA ASN A 91 5.54 -6.13 -11.04
C ASN A 91 6.16 -5.41 -12.24
N ILE A 92 6.85 -6.13 -13.13
CA ILE A 92 7.42 -5.57 -14.36
C ILE A 92 6.30 -5.17 -15.34
N SER A 93 5.32 -6.05 -15.59
CA SER A 93 4.16 -5.72 -16.44
C SER A 93 3.40 -4.50 -15.93
N LEU A 94 3.25 -4.35 -14.60
CA LEU A 94 2.66 -3.18 -13.97
C LEU A 94 3.48 -1.91 -14.25
N LEU A 95 4.81 -1.98 -14.19
CA LEU A 95 5.69 -0.85 -14.51
C LEU A 95 5.57 -0.44 -15.99
N ASP A 96 5.53 -1.42 -16.89
CA ASP A 96 5.39 -1.19 -18.32
C ASP A 96 4.03 -0.58 -18.66
N PHE A 97 2.93 -1.02 -18.01
CA PHE A 97 1.59 -0.45 -18.16
C PHE A 97 1.56 1.07 -17.93
N TYR A 98 2.29 1.55 -16.93
CA TYR A 98 2.34 2.98 -16.66
C TYR A 98 3.37 3.75 -17.50
N GLY A 99 3.99 3.11 -18.49
CA GLY A 99 5.04 3.69 -19.32
C GLY A 99 6.30 4.03 -18.52
N MET A 100 6.57 3.26 -17.46
CA MET A 100 7.59 3.55 -16.47
C MET A 100 8.74 2.56 -16.59
N GLY A 101 9.48 2.63 -17.70
CA GLY A 101 10.67 1.81 -17.97
C GLY A 101 11.80 1.95 -16.93
N ARG A 102 13.06 1.69 -17.34
CA ARG A 102 14.25 1.56 -16.46
C ARG A 102 14.34 2.53 -15.26
N ASP A 103 13.90 3.78 -15.41
CA ASP A 103 13.88 4.84 -14.39
C ASP A 103 13.19 4.48 -13.05
N LEU A 104 12.17 3.62 -13.05
CA LEU A 104 11.44 3.23 -11.83
C LEU A 104 11.59 1.74 -11.47
N GLN A 105 12.21 0.94 -12.33
CA GLN A 105 12.56 -0.45 -12.02
C GLN A 105 13.51 -0.54 -10.82
N GLU A 106 14.50 0.35 -10.75
CA GLU A 106 15.43 0.44 -9.61
C GLU A 106 14.74 0.95 -8.33
N LEU A 107 13.71 1.80 -8.46
CA LEU A 107 12.89 2.19 -7.32
C LEU A 107 12.14 0.97 -6.77
N VAL A 108 11.43 0.24 -7.64
CA VAL A 108 10.60 -0.93 -7.28
C VAL A 108 11.40 -2.07 -6.66
N ARG A 109 12.58 -2.38 -7.19
CA ARG A 109 13.47 -3.42 -6.63
C ARG A 109 13.91 -3.14 -5.19
N HIS A 110 13.82 -1.89 -4.74
CA HIS A 110 14.27 -1.47 -3.42
C HIS A 110 13.12 -0.93 -2.56
N LEU A 111 11.87 -1.10 -2.97
CA LEU A 111 10.75 -0.66 -2.14
C LEU A 111 10.63 -1.60 -0.93
N PRO A 112 10.60 -1.05 0.30
CA PRO A 112 10.39 -1.85 1.48
C PRO A 112 8.98 -2.46 1.48
N PRO A 113 8.77 -3.59 2.20
CA PRO A 113 7.44 -4.17 2.35
C PRO A 113 6.48 -3.17 3.02
N GLY A 114 5.26 -3.09 2.48
CA GLY A 114 4.19 -2.24 2.98
C GLY A 114 4.05 -0.90 2.25
N ALA A 115 2.81 -0.56 1.87
CA ALA A 115 2.51 0.60 1.02
C ALA A 115 2.95 1.95 1.60
N ALA A 116 2.83 2.13 2.92
CA ALA A 116 3.25 3.38 3.57
C ALA A 116 4.78 3.56 3.50
N ALA A 117 5.54 2.47 3.70
CA ALA A 117 7.00 2.49 3.61
C ALA A 117 7.46 2.69 2.15
N ALA A 118 6.79 2.03 1.20
CA ALA A 118 7.06 2.21 -0.22
C ALA A 118 6.77 3.65 -0.69
N ARG A 119 5.61 4.22 -0.31
CA ARG A 119 5.27 5.63 -0.62
C ARG A 119 6.20 6.62 0.07
N PHE A 120 6.67 6.31 1.28
CA PHE A 120 7.70 7.09 1.97
C PHE A 120 9.00 7.14 1.15
N GLU A 121 9.51 6.00 0.66
CA GLU A 121 10.73 5.98 -0.14
C GLU A 121 10.58 6.73 -1.48
N VAL A 122 9.42 6.61 -2.15
CA VAL A 122 9.11 7.43 -3.34
C VAL A 122 9.22 8.92 -3.03
N LEU A 123 8.52 9.37 -1.98
CA LEU A 123 8.48 10.78 -1.61
C LEU A 123 9.87 11.27 -1.20
N ARG A 124 10.60 10.50 -0.39
CA ARG A 124 11.96 10.82 0.07
C ARG A 124 12.89 11.08 -1.11
N ARG A 125 12.99 10.14 -2.06
CA ARG A 125 13.86 10.31 -3.24
C ARG A 125 13.47 11.52 -4.09
N VAL A 126 12.17 11.71 -4.31
CA VAL A 126 11.70 12.90 -5.07
C VAL A 126 12.05 14.19 -4.34
N VAL A 127 11.89 14.26 -3.02
CA VAL A 127 12.23 15.44 -2.23
C VAL A 127 13.74 15.70 -2.27
N ASP A 128 14.55 14.66 -2.08
CA ASP A 128 16.02 14.75 -2.11
C ASP A 128 16.53 15.27 -3.48
N GLU A 129 15.90 14.85 -4.59
CA GLU A 129 16.19 15.39 -5.94
C GLU A 129 15.61 16.80 -6.18
N PHE A 130 14.45 17.10 -5.59
CA PHE A 130 13.74 18.35 -5.79
C PHE A 130 14.40 19.53 -5.08
N LEU A 131 14.90 19.37 -3.85
CA LEU A 131 15.44 20.48 -3.07
C LEU A 131 16.63 21.20 -3.76
N PRO A 132 17.64 20.50 -4.33
CA PRO A 132 18.70 21.14 -5.10
C PRO A 132 18.18 21.84 -6.35
N LEU A 133 17.20 21.23 -7.03
CA LEU A 133 16.56 21.81 -8.21
C LEU A 133 15.81 23.11 -7.86
N PHE A 134 15.04 23.11 -6.78
CA PHE A 134 14.32 24.29 -6.30
C PHE A 134 15.28 25.45 -6.04
N ARG A 135 16.40 25.21 -5.33
CA ARG A 135 17.41 26.25 -5.07
C ARG A 135 18.00 26.84 -6.35
N ARG A 136 18.09 26.07 -7.43
CA ARG A 136 18.53 26.57 -8.75
C ARG A 136 17.46 27.43 -9.40
N ILE A 137 16.19 27.04 -9.28
CA ILE A 137 15.05 27.83 -9.77
C ILE A 137 14.92 29.13 -8.98
N GLU A 138 15.10 29.09 -7.66
CA GLU A 138 15.00 30.26 -6.79
C GLU A 138 16.03 31.35 -7.11
N ARG A 139 17.20 30.98 -7.65
CA ARG A 139 18.23 31.93 -8.11
C ARG A 139 17.83 32.68 -9.37
N ASP A 140 17.02 32.07 -10.22
CA ASP A 140 16.55 32.65 -11.47
C ASP A 140 15.12 32.17 -11.78
N PRO A 141 14.12 32.64 -11.01
CA PRO A 141 12.74 32.22 -11.19
C PRO A 141 12.18 32.83 -12.46
N GLN A 142 11.36 32.07 -13.16
CA GLN A 142 10.72 32.53 -14.38
C GLN A 142 9.88 33.78 -14.09
N ARG A 143 10.08 34.80 -14.93
CA ARG A 143 9.44 36.11 -14.80
C ARG A 143 8.78 36.48 -16.11
N ALA A 144 7.62 37.13 -16.02
CA ALA A 144 6.92 37.71 -17.15
C ALA A 144 6.69 39.20 -16.91
N LEU A 145 6.67 39.98 -17.97
CA LEU A 145 6.22 41.36 -17.89
C LEU A 145 4.69 41.35 -17.87
N GLN A 146 4.10 41.78 -16.76
CA GLN A 146 2.66 41.92 -16.63
C GLN A 146 2.29 43.38 -16.70
N ARG A 147 1.31 43.70 -17.54
CA ARG A 147 0.74 45.04 -17.62
C ARG A 147 -0.24 45.21 -16.47
N ILE A 148 0.06 46.13 -15.55
CA ILE A 148 -0.80 46.46 -14.42
C ILE A 148 -1.19 47.94 -14.49
N THR A 149 -2.33 48.28 -13.91
CA THR A 149 -2.77 49.67 -13.80
C THR A 149 -2.43 50.20 -12.41
N VAL A 150 -1.47 51.13 -12.34
CA VAL A 150 -1.03 51.78 -11.09
C VAL A 150 -1.55 53.21 -11.06
N HIS A 151 -2.02 53.67 -9.91
CA HIS A 151 -2.48 55.06 -9.77
C HIS A 151 -1.30 55.93 -9.37
N LYS A 152 -0.94 56.89 -10.23
CA LYS A 152 0.19 57.79 -10.00
C LYS A 152 -0.28 59.23 -9.88
N PRO A 153 0.41 60.07 -9.09
CA PRO A 153 0.18 61.50 -9.11
C PRO A 153 0.27 62.05 -10.52
N LEU A 154 -0.65 62.96 -10.90
CA LEU A 154 -0.73 63.55 -12.24
C LEU A 154 0.64 64.00 -12.78
N HIS A 155 1.45 64.65 -11.94
CA HIS A 155 2.79 65.16 -12.29
C HIS A 155 3.83 64.06 -12.56
N ARG A 156 3.56 62.78 -12.22
CA ARG A 156 4.45 61.63 -12.42
C ARG A 156 3.94 60.66 -13.50
N ALA A 157 2.80 60.92 -14.12
CA ALA A 157 2.19 60.02 -15.11
C ALA A 157 2.90 60.02 -16.48
N GLY A 158 3.88 60.90 -16.70
CA GLY A 158 4.65 60.99 -17.94
C GLY A 158 3.80 61.50 -19.12
N ARG A 159 3.05 60.60 -19.77
CA ARG A 159 2.09 60.94 -20.83
C ARG A 159 0.66 60.80 -20.31
N VAL A 160 -0.08 61.89 -20.35
CA VAL A 160 -1.50 61.95 -19.94
C VAL A 160 -2.38 61.90 -21.18
N SER A 161 -3.31 60.94 -21.24
CA SER A 161 -4.34 60.88 -22.29
C SER A 161 -5.71 61.31 -21.74
N LEU A 162 -6.57 61.82 -22.63
CA LEU A 162 -7.97 62.14 -22.28
C LEU A 162 -8.71 60.93 -21.70
N HIS A 163 -8.41 59.72 -22.18
CA HIS A 163 -8.99 58.49 -21.66
C HIS A 163 -8.60 58.22 -20.19
N MET A 164 -7.34 58.47 -19.82
CA MET A 164 -6.87 58.32 -18.44
C MET A 164 -7.52 59.34 -17.49
N LEU A 165 -7.71 60.57 -17.97
CA LEU A 165 -8.40 61.63 -17.23
C LEU A 165 -9.88 61.29 -17.00
N ASP A 166 -10.57 60.81 -18.05
CA ASP A 166 -11.98 60.40 -17.97
C ASP A 166 -12.18 59.19 -17.03
N GLN A 167 -11.31 58.17 -17.12
CA GLN A 167 -11.35 57.04 -16.19
C GLN A 167 -11.13 57.46 -14.73
N ALA A 168 -10.18 58.37 -14.48
CA ALA A 168 -9.91 58.88 -13.13
C ALA A 168 -11.09 59.70 -12.58
N ALA A 169 -11.68 60.58 -13.40
CA ALA A 169 -12.82 61.42 -13.01
C ALA A 169 -14.09 60.61 -12.69
N ARG A 170 -14.35 59.53 -13.44
CA ARG A 170 -15.46 58.60 -13.17
C ARG A 170 -15.34 57.88 -11.82
N ARG A 171 -14.12 57.65 -11.33
CA ARG A 171 -13.86 56.98 -10.05
C ARG A 171 -13.96 57.90 -8.84
N THR A 172 -13.56 59.17 -8.98
CA THR A 172 -13.68 60.19 -7.93
C THR A 172 -15.08 60.80 -7.84
N GLY A 173 -15.98 60.38 -8.72
CA GLY A 173 -17.40 60.72 -8.64
C GLY A 173 -17.79 62.09 -9.18
N GLN A 174 -16.89 62.85 -9.82
CA GLN A 174 -17.21 64.10 -10.55
C GLN A 174 -15.97 64.68 -11.25
N TRP A 175 -16.16 65.21 -12.46
CA TRP A 175 -15.39 66.37 -12.92
C TRP A 175 -15.89 67.56 -12.09
N GLN A 176 -15.09 68.03 -11.13
CA GLN A 176 -15.45 69.24 -10.38
C GLN A 176 -15.07 70.46 -11.22
N TRP A 177 -16.09 71.11 -11.77
CA TRP A 177 -15.97 72.45 -12.33
C TRP A 177 -15.92 73.43 -11.14
N LEU A 178 -14.88 74.25 -11.07
CA LEU A 178 -14.77 75.30 -10.07
C LEU A 178 -15.50 76.54 -10.59
N ASP A 179 -16.50 77.02 -9.84
CA ASP A 179 -17.20 78.26 -10.17
C ASP A 179 -16.21 79.44 -10.18
N GLY A 180 -16.09 80.09 -11.34
CA GLY A 180 -15.23 81.26 -11.55
C GLY A 180 -15.33 81.78 -13.00
N PRO A 181 -14.82 83.00 -13.30
CA PRO A 181 -14.97 83.66 -14.61
C PRO A 181 -14.20 82.98 -15.76
N VAL A 182 -13.56 81.84 -15.49
CA VAL A 182 -12.91 80.96 -16.46
C VAL A 182 -13.21 79.54 -15.98
N ASP A 183 -13.74 78.68 -16.85
CA ASP A 183 -14.03 77.27 -16.55
C ASP A 183 -12.76 76.53 -16.07
N ARG A 184 -12.56 76.46 -14.75
CA ARG A 184 -11.41 75.79 -14.15
C ARG A 184 -11.81 74.37 -13.80
N VAL A 185 -11.29 73.42 -14.55
CA VAL A 185 -11.49 71.99 -14.32
C VAL A 185 -10.47 71.50 -13.29
N LEU A 186 -10.93 70.93 -12.18
CA LEU A 186 -10.04 70.28 -11.23
C LEU A 186 -9.57 68.93 -11.80
N LEU A 187 -8.27 68.82 -12.12
CA LEU A 187 -7.72 67.58 -12.63
C LEU A 187 -7.66 66.52 -11.51
N PRO A 188 -7.90 65.24 -11.83
CA PRO A 188 -7.76 64.16 -10.85
C PRO A 188 -6.35 64.12 -10.25
N ALA A 189 -6.25 64.04 -8.93
CA ALA A 189 -4.97 64.00 -8.23
C ALA A 189 -4.14 62.75 -8.57
N LEU A 190 -4.81 61.64 -8.91
CA LEU A 190 -4.22 60.37 -9.29
C LEU A 190 -4.79 59.92 -10.65
N LEU A 191 -3.90 59.48 -11.54
CA LEU A 191 -4.26 58.90 -12.83
C LEU A 191 -3.95 57.41 -12.89
N PRO A 192 -4.82 56.58 -13.49
CA PRO A 192 -4.50 55.20 -13.81
C PRO A 192 -3.47 55.17 -14.95
N VAL A 193 -2.27 54.68 -14.65
CA VAL A 193 -1.19 54.49 -15.62
C VAL A 193 -0.95 53.01 -15.80
N GLU A 194 -0.92 52.54 -17.04
CA GLU A 194 -0.53 51.17 -17.35
C GLU A 194 0.99 51.05 -17.34
N GLU A 195 1.51 50.19 -16.47
CA GLU A 195 2.95 49.93 -16.35
C GLU A 195 3.23 48.45 -16.51
N ASN A 196 4.36 48.14 -17.13
CA ASN A 196 4.87 46.78 -17.17
C ASN A 196 5.67 46.54 -15.89
N VAL A 197 5.15 45.69 -15.02
CA VAL A 197 5.84 45.25 -13.82
C VAL A 197 6.31 43.81 -14.01
N VAL A 198 7.52 43.53 -13.53
CA VAL A 198 8.04 42.17 -13.49
C VAL A 198 7.19 41.37 -12.51
N SER A 199 6.47 40.38 -13.04
CA SER A 199 5.62 39.48 -12.27
C SER A 199 6.21 38.08 -12.27
N TYR A 200 6.21 37.45 -11.09
CA TYR A 200 6.53 36.03 -10.93
C TYR A 200 5.31 35.14 -11.13
N ASP A 201 4.14 35.73 -11.43
CA ASP A 201 2.91 35.01 -11.68
C ASP A 201 2.91 34.35 -13.06
N THR A 202 3.71 33.30 -13.19
CA THR A 202 3.89 32.52 -14.42
C THR A 202 3.28 31.14 -14.26
N PRO A 203 2.83 30.48 -15.35
CA PRO A 203 2.32 29.11 -15.30
C PRO A 203 3.31 28.13 -14.67
N ASP A 204 4.61 28.35 -14.88
CA ASP A 204 5.67 27.49 -14.37
C ASP A 204 5.93 27.68 -12.87
N ASN A 205 5.85 28.91 -12.35
CA ASN A 205 5.90 29.15 -10.89
C ASN A 205 4.64 28.66 -10.18
N ARG A 206 3.46 28.82 -10.78
CA ARG A 206 2.21 28.23 -10.26
C ARG A 206 2.30 26.71 -10.21
N PHE A 207 2.84 26.08 -11.26
CA PHE A 207 3.10 24.64 -11.28
C PHE A 207 4.07 24.23 -10.16
N LEU A 208 5.15 24.97 -9.96
CA LEU A 208 6.12 24.70 -8.90
C LEU A 208 5.47 24.79 -7.51
N LEU A 209 4.64 25.81 -7.27
CA LEU A 209 3.85 25.94 -6.04
C LEU A 209 2.92 24.74 -5.83
N GLN A 210 2.25 24.28 -6.89
CA GLN A 210 1.39 23.10 -6.82
C GLN A 210 2.18 21.83 -6.48
N LEU A 211 3.38 21.66 -7.06
CA LEU A 211 4.24 20.52 -6.75
C LEU A 211 4.71 20.52 -5.29
N VAL A 212 5.17 21.68 -4.79
CA VAL A 212 5.54 21.86 -3.37
C VAL A 212 4.35 21.54 -2.46
N GLY A 213 3.18 22.09 -2.78
CA GLY A 213 1.94 21.82 -2.04
C GLY A 213 1.48 20.37 -2.13
N GLN A 214 1.75 19.67 -3.23
CA GLN A 214 1.50 18.24 -3.36
C GLN A 214 2.44 17.43 -2.45
N MET A 215 3.76 17.69 -2.49
CA MET A 215 4.73 17.01 -1.63
C MET A 215 4.42 17.21 -0.15
N ARG A 216 4.03 18.42 0.26
CA ARG A 216 3.57 18.70 1.64
C ARG A 216 2.36 17.87 2.02
N ARG A 217 1.32 17.85 1.18
CA ARG A 217 0.09 17.07 1.45
C ARG A 217 0.38 15.58 1.57
N GLU A 218 1.20 15.03 0.67
CA GLU A 218 1.62 13.62 0.72
C GLU A 218 2.43 13.33 1.98
N ALA A 219 3.33 14.24 2.40
CA ALA A 219 4.06 14.09 3.66
C ALA A 219 3.11 14.02 4.87
N THR A 220 2.09 14.88 4.93
CA THR A 220 1.08 14.84 5.99
C THR A 220 0.28 13.54 6.00
N LEU A 221 -0.14 13.07 4.83
CA LEU A 221 -0.88 11.81 4.71
C LEU A 221 -0.01 10.63 5.16
N LEU A 222 1.23 10.55 4.68
CA LEU A 222 2.15 9.47 5.05
C LEU A 222 2.51 9.51 6.52
N LYS A 223 2.65 10.69 7.11
CA LYS A 223 2.91 10.84 8.56
C LYS A 223 1.79 10.20 9.38
N LYS A 224 0.52 10.41 8.99
CA LYS A 224 -0.64 9.77 9.63
C LYS A 224 -0.65 8.25 9.44
N GLN A 225 -0.34 7.78 8.23
CA GLN A 225 -0.29 6.34 7.93
C GLN A 225 0.81 5.64 8.74
N LEU A 226 2.02 6.20 8.79
CA LEU A 226 3.12 5.67 9.61
C LEU A 226 2.82 5.76 11.11
N ALA A 227 2.12 6.79 11.58
CA ALA A 227 1.69 6.88 12.98
C ALA A 227 0.69 5.76 13.35
N ALA A 228 -0.27 5.46 12.47
CA ALA A 228 -1.20 4.35 12.65
C ALA A 228 -0.45 3.00 12.66
N GLU A 229 0.53 2.83 11.77
CA GLU A 229 1.40 1.66 11.73
C GLU A 229 2.20 1.50 13.02
N ILE A 230 2.82 2.56 13.53
CA ILE A 230 3.54 2.55 14.83
C ILE A 230 2.60 2.12 15.95
N ALA A 231 1.37 2.63 15.99
CA ALA A 231 0.40 2.28 17.02
C ALA A 231 -0.05 0.81 16.90
N HIS A 232 -0.26 0.31 15.68
CA HIS A 232 -0.58 -1.10 15.42
C HIS A 232 0.58 -2.01 15.86
N GLN A 233 1.81 -1.73 15.40
CA GLN A 233 2.99 -2.50 15.76
C GLN A 233 3.30 -2.42 17.26
N THR A 234 3.09 -1.29 17.92
CA THR A 234 3.30 -1.16 19.38
C THR A 234 2.29 -1.99 20.17
N ARG A 235 1.00 -1.99 19.78
CA ARG A 235 -0.03 -2.86 20.38
C ARG A 235 0.32 -4.32 20.17
N ARG A 236 0.66 -4.69 18.94
CA ARG A 236 1.10 -6.03 18.59
C ARG A 236 2.31 -6.45 19.42
N ALA A 237 3.32 -5.58 19.58
CA ALA A 237 4.50 -5.84 20.40
C ALA A 237 4.16 -6.07 21.89
N ALA A 238 3.07 -5.53 22.40
CA ALA A 238 2.63 -5.76 23.78
C ALA A 238 2.08 -7.18 23.99
N GLU A 239 1.54 -7.79 22.93
CA GLU A 239 1.00 -9.15 22.92
C GLU A 239 2.09 -10.20 22.62
N LEU A 240 3.27 -9.75 22.21
CA LEU A 240 4.38 -10.59 21.78
C LEU A 240 5.50 -10.59 22.84
N LYS A 241 6.26 -11.69 22.93
CA LYS A 241 7.44 -11.81 23.81
C LYS A 241 8.70 -12.13 23.01
N GLY A 242 9.89 -11.83 23.55
CA GLY A 242 11.18 -12.19 22.94
C GLY A 242 11.54 -11.42 21.65
N GLY A 243 12.36 -12.01 20.78
CA GLY A 243 12.95 -11.33 19.62
C GLY A 243 11.95 -10.86 18.56
N PHE A 244 10.74 -11.45 18.50
CA PHE A 244 9.71 -10.95 17.59
C PHE A 244 9.09 -9.64 18.08
N ARG A 245 8.98 -9.46 19.40
CA ARG A 245 8.66 -8.16 19.99
C ARG A 245 9.73 -7.15 19.62
N GLU A 246 11.01 -7.51 19.71
CA GLU A 246 12.13 -6.62 19.34
C GLU A 246 12.11 -6.27 17.85
N TRP A 247 11.89 -7.23 16.96
CA TRP A 247 11.72 -6.98 15.52
C TRP A 247 10.54 -6.05 15.23
N VAL A 248 9.37 -6.30 15.83
CA VAL A 248 8.19 -5.44 15.68
C VAL A 248 8.48 -4.02 16.21
N LEU A 249 9.19 -3.91 17.33
CA LEU A 249 9.62 -2.62 17.89
C LEU A 249 10.64 -1.91 16.99
N GLU A 250 11.53 -2.62 16.30
CA GLU A 250 12.45 -2.04 15.33
C GLU A 250 11.72 -1.57 14.07
N GLN A 251 10.70 -2.30 13.59
CA GLN A 251 9.83 -1.79 12.52
C GLN A 251 9.10 -0.50 12.96
N ALA A 252 8.61 -0.46 14.19
CA ALA A 252 8.02 0.75 14.76
C ALA A 252 9.08 1.89 14.89
N ALA A 253 10.33 1.58 15.24
CA ALA A 253 11.41 2.56 15.31
C ALA A 253 11.77 3.12 13.92
N ARG A 254 11.82 2.28 12.89
CA ARG A 254 11.99 2.70 11.49
C ARG A 254 10.87 3.63 11.04
N ALA A 255 9.62 3.27 11.32
CA ALA A 255 8.47 4.11 11.03
C ALA A 255 8.54 5.46 11.79
N ARG A 256 9.01 5.48 13.04
CA ARG A 256 9.23 6.73 13.81
C ARG A 256 10.27 7.63 13.15
N ARG A 257 11.40 7.07 12.69
CA ARG A 257 12.41 7.82 11.92
C ARG A 257 11.79 8.42 10.65
N GLY A 258 10.94 7.65 9.96
CA GLY A 258 10.17 8.14 8.82
C GLY A 258 9.26 9.32 9.17
N VAL A 259 8.50 9.23 10.26
CA VAL A 259 7.64 10.33 10.77
C VAL A 259 8.43 11.60 11.05
N GLN A 260 9.62 11.48 11.67
CA GLN A 260 10.49 12.62 11.94
C GLN A 260 11.00 13.27 10.64
N TYR A 261 11.45 12.47 9.68
CA TYR A 261 11.85 12.97 8.37
C TYR A 261 10.69 13.70 7.67
N LEU A 262 9.48 13.12 7.67
CA LEU A 262 8.30 13.74 7.05
C LEU A 262 7.91 15.07 7.69
N ALA A 263 8.06 15.22 9.02
CA ALA A 263 7.87 16.51 9.68
C ALA A 263 8.90 17.55 9.21
N GLY A 264 10.16 17.14 9.01
CA GLY A 264 11.18 17.98 8.38
C GLY A 264 10.82 18.38 6.94
N VAL A 265 10.24 17.47 6.16
CA VAL A 265 9.75 17.75 4.81
C VAL A 265 8.59 18.75 4.85
N GLU A 266 7.59 18.56 5.72
CA GLU A 266 6.46 19.50 5.87
C GLU A 266 6.95 20.92 6.13
N ASN A 267 7.84 21.09 7.13
CA ASN A 267 8.42 22.39 7.47
C ASN A 267 9.23 22.99 6.32
N THR A 268 10.01 22.15 5.63
CA THR A 268 10.79 22.59 4.46
C THR A 268 9.87 23.08 3.36
N MET A 269 8.84 22.31 3.00
CA MET A 269 7.88 22.68 1.96
C MET A 269 7.09 23.94 2.32
N ASP A 270 6.69 24.10 3.59
CA ASP A 270 6.08 25.34 4.09
C ASP A 270 7.02 26.52 3.93
N GLY A 271 8.31 26.36 4.23
CA GLY A 271 9.34 27.38 3.97
C GLY A 271 9.48 27.72 2.48
N LEU A 272 9.50 26.71 1.60
CA LEU A 272 9.59 26.93 0.14
C LEU A 272 8.37 27.69 -0.41
N MET A 273 7.17 27.42 0.10
CA MET A 273 5.96 28.15 -0.28
C MET A 273 6.03 29.64 0.13
N GLN A 274 6.82 29.99 1.15
CA GLN A 274 7.06 31.37 1.58
C GLN A 274 8.20 32.08 0.84
N SER A 275 8.85 31.41 -0.13
CA SER A 275 9.89 32.02 -0.95
C SER A 275 9.36 33.26 -1.70
N SER A 276 10.27 34.21 -1.97
CA SER A 276 9.95 35.55 -2.49
C SER A 276 9.10 35.54 -3.77
N PHE A 277 9.30 34.54 -4.64
CA PHE A 277 8.63 34.43 -5.92
C PHE A 277 7.38 33.52 -5.91
N LEU A 278 7.13 32.77 -4.82
CA LEU A 278 5.98 31.88 -4.68
C LEU A 278 4.91 32.40 -3.72
N ARG A 279 5.29 33.13 -2.67
CA ARG A 279 4.40 33.52 -1.55
C ARG A 279 3.12 34.25 -1.97
N TYR A 280 3.20 35.07 -3.02
CA TYR A 280 2.09 35.91 -3.48
C TYR A 280 1.36 35.34 -4.69
N LEU A 281 1.66 34.10 -5.09
CA LEU A 281 0.98 33.47 -6.20
C LEU A 281 -0.42 33.03 -5.80
N PRO A 282 -1.44 33.27 -6.65
CA PRO A 282 -2.79 32.81 -6.38
C PRO A 282 -2.83 31.28 -6.33
N VAL A 283 -3.39 30.74 -5.26
CA VAL A 283 -3.68 29.31 -5.13
C VAL A 283 -4.99 29.05 -5.88
N LEU A 284 -4.94 28.28 -6.98
CA LEU A 284 -6.01 27.80 -7.92
C LEU A 284 -6.06 28.59 -9.25
N THR A 285 -6.25 28.00 -10.44
CA THR A 285 -6.89 26.75 -10.91
C THR A 285 -5.90 25.87 -11.72
N LEU A 286 -6.30 24.65 -12.10
CA LEU A 286 -5.61 23.80 -13.10
C LEU A 286 -5.26 24.64 -14.34
N CYS A 287 -4.01 25.12 -14.46
CA CYS A 287 -3.50 25.63 -15.72
C CYS A 287 -3.38 24.44 -16.66
N GLN A 288 -4.44 24.15 -17.41
CA GLN A 288 -4.33 23.49 -18.71
C GLN A 288 -3.57 24.47 -19.62
N SER A 289 -2.25 24.52 -19.50
CA SER A 289 -1.44 25.33 -20.40
C SER A 289 -1.44 24.59 -21.75
N ARG A 290 -2.22 25.13 -22.69
CA ARG A 290 -2.27 24.66 -24.09
C ARG A 290 -1.10 25.16 -24.93
N ASP A 291 -0.30 26.10 -24.44
CA ASP A 291 0.84 26.61 -25.21
C ASP A 291 2.17 26.38 -24.49
N VAL A 292 2.91 25.38 -24.99
CA VAL A 292 4.30 25.09 -24.63
C VAL A 292 5.20 25.95 -25.52
N GLN A 293 5.35 27.23 -25.20
CA GLN A 293 6.49 27.98 -25.69
C GLN A 293 7.69 27.64 -24.79
N THR A 294 8.57 26.77 -25.31
CA THR A 294 9.92 26.44 -24.79
C THR A 294 10.06 26.47 -23.26
N LEU A 295 9.61 25.40 -22.58
CA LEU A 295 9.81 25.23 -21.14
C LEU A 295 11.29 25.33 -20.76
N HIS A 296 11.58 26.24 -19.82
CA HIS A 296 12.90 26.43 -19.22
C HIS A 296 13.42 25.08 -18.66
N PRO A 297 14.70 24.72 -18.88
CA PRO A 297 15.21 23.38 -18.56
C PRO A 297 14.98 22.93 -17.12
N LEU A 298 15.07 23.85 -16.14
CA LEU A 298 14.84 23.53 -14.73
C LEU A 298 13.39 23.16 -14.43
N TYR A 299 12.42 23.85 -15.02
CA TYR A 299 10.99 23.53 -14.83
C TYR A 299 10.60 22.25 -15.56
N ARG A 300 11.28 21.94 -16.68
CA ARG A 300 11.15 20.62 -17.33
C ARG A 300 11.61 19.49 -16.41
N GLN A 301 12.69 19.67 -15.66
CA GLN A 301 13.14 18.72 -14.64
C GLN A 301 12.10 18.61 -13.50
N ALA A 302 11.56 19.72 -13.02
CA ALA A 302 10.52 19.70 -11.98
C ALA A 302 9.25 18.95 -12.43
N ARG A 303 8.85 19.11 -13.70
CA ARG A 303 7.74 18.35 -14.31
C ARG A 303 8.03 16.86 -14.45
N ARG A 304 9.29 16.46 -14.65
CA ARG A 304 9.70 15.04 -14.60
C ARG A 304 9.57 14.48 -13.19
N LEU A 305 10.04 15.21 -12.18
CA LEU A 305 9.89 14.84 -10.77
C LEU A 305 8.42 14.72 -10.35
N ALA A 306 7.57 15.67 -10.75
CA ALA A 306 6.13 15.60 -10.46
C ALA A 306 5.46 14.37 -11.09
N ARG A 307 5.84 14.03 -12.33
CA ARG A 307 5.39 12.78 -12.96
C ARG A 307 5.86 11.58 -12.17
N ARG A 308 7.17 11.48 -11.87
CA ARG A 308 7.75 10.40 -11.04
C ARG A 308 7.07 10.27 -9.68
N LEU A 309 6.73 11.38 -9.02
CA LEU A 309 6.00 11.37 -7.75
C LEU A 309 4.60 10.77 -7.91
N LYS A 310 3.81 11.32 -8.83
CA LYS A 310 2.42 10.87 -9.08
C LYS A 310 2.38 9.39 -9.47
N SER A 311 3.28 9.02 -10.36
CA SER A 311 3.47 7.67 -10.86
C SER A 311 3.95 6.71 -9.76
N GLY A 312 5.04 7.05 -9.09
CA GLY A 312 5.65 6.23 -8.04
C GLY A 312 4.73 6.04 -6.85
N LEU A 313 3.94 7.04 -6.45
CA LEU A 313 2.95 6.89 -5.38
C LEU A 313 1.82 5.92 -5.78
N ARG A 314 1.35 5.96 -7.03
CA ARG A 314 0.37 4.99 -7.56
C ARG A 314 0.94 3.57 -7.60
N LEU A 315 2.20 3.43 -8.03
CA LEU A 315 2.90 2.14 -8.09
C LEU A 315 3.18 1.57 -6.70
N ALA A 316 3.61 2.39 -5.74
CA ALA A 316 3.88 1.95 -4.38
C ALA A 316 2.64 1.36 -3.69
N ASP A 317 1.46 1.70 -4.20
CA ASP A 317 0.20 1.12 -3.76
C ASP A 317 -0.17 -0.21 -4.45
N GLN A 318 0.60 -0.66 -5.45
CA GLN A 318 0.27 -1.81 -6.32
C GLN A 318 1.40 -2.84 -6.43
N VAL A 319 2.64 -2.46 -6.12
CA VAL A 319 3.82 -3.34 -6.18
C VAL A 319 3.78 -4.36 -5.04
N ILE A 320 4.03 -5.63 -5.40
CA ILE A 320 4.16 -6.74 -4.47
C ILE A 320 5.63 -6.83 -4.02
N ALA A 321 5.88 -6.81 -2.71
CA ALA A 321 7.22 -6.99 -2.18
C ALA A 321 7.66 -8.46 -2.33
N VAL A 322 8.48 -8.74 -3.34
CA VAL A 322 9.02 -10.08 -3.65
C VAL A 322 10.38 -10.35 -3.01
N ASP A 323 11.13 -9.28 -2.76
CA ASP A 323 12.49 -9.30 -2.23
C ASP A 323 12.49 -8.90 -0.76
N GLU A 324 12.33 -9.89 0.11
CA GLU A 324 12.95 -9.81 1.44
C GLU A 324 14.45 -10.07 1.28
N ALA A 325 15.17 -9.11 0.70
CA ALA A 325 16.57 -9.27 0.30
C ALA A 325 17.57 -9.44 1.48
N ALA A 326 17.11 -9.56 2.73
CA ALA A 326 18.00 -9.70 3.88
C ALA A 326 17.32 -10.26 5.13
N LEU A 327 16.48 -11.30 5.02
CA LEU A 327 15.98 -11.98 6.21
C LEU A 327 16.19 -13.49 6.11
N PRO A 328 16.68 -14.15 7.18
CA PRO A 328 16.61 -15.59 7.30
C PRO A 328 15.15 -15.99 7.09
N VAL A 329 14.92 -16.95 6.21
CA VAL A 329 13.62 -17.20 5.63
C VAL A 329 12.66 -17.65 6.75
N HIS A 330 11.86 -16.71 7.24
CA HIS A 330 10.87 -16.98 8.25
C HIS A 330 9.63 -17.57 7.56
N THR A 331 9.09 -18.69 8.05
CA THR A 331 7.83 -19.30 7.54
C THR A 331 6.70 -18.32 7.24
N ARG A 332 6.60 -17.21 7.99
CA ARG A 332 5.59 -16.19 7.77
C ARG A 332 5.75 -15.45 6.44
N SER A 333 6.99 -15.16 6.02
CA SER A 333 7.19 -14.48 4.76
C SER A 333 6.99 -15.39 3.56
N ILE A 334 7.31 -16.69 3.69
CA ILE A 334 6.93 -17.67 2.68
C ILE A 334 5.41 -17.82 2.61
N ASN A 335 4.71 -17.85 3.76
CA ASN A 335 3.25 -17.87 3.77
C ASN A 335 2.68 -16.64 3.05
N THR A 336 3.12 -15.43 3.38
CA THR A 336 2.67 -14.21 2.70
C THR A 336 2.98 -14.24 1.20
N LEU A 337 4.18 -14.69 0.80
CA LEU A 337 4.55 -14.86 -0.60
C LEU A 337 3.62 -15.87 -1.31
N TYR A 338 3.30 -16.97 -0.64
CA TYR A 338 2.40 -18.00 -1.14
C TYR A 338 0.96 -17.48 -1.27
N GLU A 339 0.44 -16.78 -0.26
CA GLU A 339 -0.87 -16.11 -0.27
C GLU A 339 -1.01 -15.17 -1.48
N TYR A 340 -0.02 -14.28 -1.68
CA TYR A 340 0.01 -13.37 -2.84
C TYR A 340 0.04 -14.14 -4.17
N TRP A 341 0.87 -15.17 -4.25
CA TRP A 341 0.99 -15.99 -5.45
C TRP A 341 -0.31 -16.74 -5.76
N VAL A 342 -0.99 -17.30 -4.75
CA VAL A 342 -2.31 -17.93 -4.91
C VAL A 342 -3.35 -16.92 -5.39
N ALA A 343 -3.43 -15.75 -4.75
CA ALA A 343 -4.37 -14.69 -5.14
C ALA A 343 -4.18 -14.26 -6.60
N MET A 344 -2.94 -14.02 -7.03
CA MET A 344 -2.62 -13.70 -8.42
C MET A 344 -3.00 -14.86 -9.36
N SER A 345 -2.62 -16.09 -8.99
CA SER A 345 -2.89 -17.27 -9.81
C SER A 345 -4.38 -17.49 -10.04
N VAL A 346 -5.22 -17.23 -9.03
CA VAL A 346 -6.69 -17.33 -9.13
C VAL A 346 -7.22 -16.35 -10.17
N VAL A 347 -6.82 -15.07 -10.09
CA VAL A 347 -7.34 -14.07 -11.02
C VAL A 347 -6.86 -14.36 -12.45
N ARG A 348 -5.58 -14.72 -12.62
CA ARG A 348 -5.03 -15.13 -13.93
C ARG A 348 -5.80 -16.31 -14.52
N ALA A 349 -6.06 -17.34 -13.73
CA ALA A 349 -6.82 -18.49 -14.17
C ALA A 349 -8.26 -18.13 -14.58
N LEU A 350 -8.92 -17.19 -13.88
CA LEU A 350 -10.23 -16.68 -14.28
C LEU A 350 -10.18 -15.93 -15.62
N VAL A 351 -9.17 -15.09 -15.85
CA VAL A 351 -8.98 -14.42 -17.14
C VAL A 351 -8.77 -15.44 -18.27
N GLU A 352 -7.95 -16.47 -18.03
CA GLU A 352 -7.72 -17.57 -18.98
C GLU A 352 -8.99 -18.43 -19.25
N LEU A 353 -9.95 -18.46 -18.31
CA LEU A 353 -11.28 -19.05 -18.51
C LEU A 353 -12.23 -18.15 -19.32
N GLY A 354 -11.79 -16.93 -19.64
CA GLY A 354 -12.50 -15.97 -20.50
C GLY A 354 -13.39 -15.00 -19.73
N PHE A 355 -13.14 -14.78 -18.45
CA PHE A 355 -13.72 -13.64 -17.72
C PHE A 355 -12.99 -12.35 -18.13
N VAL A 356 -13.76 -11.28 -18.36
CA VAL A 356 -13.20 -10.01 -18.84
C VAL A 356 -13.02 -9.06 -17.66
N PRO A 357 -11.82 -8.55 -17.40
CA PRO A 357 -11.63 -7.64 -16.29
C PRO A 357 -12.28 -6.27 -16.49
N LEU A 358 -12.88 -5.74 -15.42
CA LEU A 358 -13.52 -4.42 -15.38
C LEU A 358 -12.57 -3.42 -14.71
N VAL A 359 -12.34 -2.27 -15.35
CA VAL A 359 -11.41 -1.25 -14.84
C VAL A 359 -12.15 -0.19 -14.02
N LYS A 360 -11.79 -0.04 -12.74
CA LYS A 360 -12.15 1.13 -11.94
C LYS A 360 -11.38 2.36 -12.42
N ASN A 361 -12.09 3.44 -12.75
CA ASN A 361 -11.59 4.78 -13.12
C ASN A 361 -11.24 5.06 -14.59
N GLY A 362 -11.99 4.50 -15.55
CA GLY A 362 -12.08 5.09 -16.90
C GLY A 362 -10.84 4.96 -17.81
N ALA A 363 -9.88 4.10 -17.49
CA ALA A 363 -8.88 3.67 -18.46
C ALA A 363 -9.40 2.40 -19.15
N GLN A 364 -9.82 2.51 -20.41
CA GLN A 364 -10.07 1.34 -21.26
C GLN A 364 -8.77 0.57 -21.45
N LEU A 365 -8.77 -0.74 -21.19
CA LEU A 365 -7.83 -1.66 -21.81
C LEU A 365 -8.47 -2.16 -23.10
N VAL A 366 -8.16 -1.49 -24.20
CA VAL A 366 -8.14 -2.13 -25.51
C VAL A 366 -6.66 -2.33 -25.81
N GLY A 367 -6.16 -3.53 -25.56
CA GLY A 367 -4.77 -3.89 -25.86
C GLY A 367 -4.24 -4.98 -24.95
N ASP A 368 -4.14 -6.19 -25.51
CA ASP A 368 -3.37 -7.39 -25.14
C ASP A 368 -3.38 -7.88 -23.68
N GLU A 369 -3.49 -9.19 -23.54
CA GLU A 369 -3.61 -10.00 -22.31
C GLU A 369 -2.51 -9.77 -21.25
N GLU A 370 -1.50 -8.92 -21.52
CA GLU A 370 -0.24 -8.83 -20.77
C GLU A 370 -0.15 -7.69 -19.74
N SER A 371 -1.10 -6.76 -19.68
CA SER A 371 -0.98 -5.56 -18.82
C SER A 371 -2.17 -5.31 -17.88
N PHE A 372 -2.60 -6.36 -17.19
CA PHE A 372 -3.68 -6.27 -16.19
C PHE A 372 -3.15 -5.86 -14.80
N ASN A 373 -3.87 -4.95 -14.12
CA ASN A 373 -3.48 -4.38 -12.83
C ASN A 373 -4.23 -5.07 -11.68
N TYR A 374 -3.51 -5.82 -10.85
CA TYR A 374 -4.04 -6.44 -9.63
C TYR A 374 -3.71 -5.57 -8.41
N ASN A 375 -4.73 -5.03 -7.73
CA ASN A 375 -4.52 -4.43 -6.41
C ASN A 375 -4.60 -5.52 -5.34
N LEU A 376 -3.49 -6.23 -5.10
CA LEU A 376 -3.37 -7.28 -4.08
C LEU A 376 -3.02 -6.67 -2.72
N LYS A 377 -3.84 -5.76 -2.21
CA LYS A 377 -3.80 -5.30 -0.82
C LYS A 377 -4.91 -5.94 -0.01
N GLU A 378 -4.77 -5.95 1.30
CA GLU A 378 -5.86 -6.35 2.19
C GLU A 378 -7.14 -5.55 1.87
N ASN A 379 -8.26 -6.26 1.68
CA ASN A 379 -9.52 -5.75 1.10
C ASN A 379 -9.42 -5.22 -0.35
N GLY A 380 -8.38 -5.57 -1.08
CA GLY A 380 -8.24 -5.28 -2.51
C GLY A 380 -9.20 -6.14 -3.32
N VAL A 381 -9.76 -5.58 -4.39
CA VAL A 381 -10.74 -6.26 -5.24
C VAL A 381 -10.35 -6.16 -6.71
N VAL A 382 -10.49 -7.28 -7.41
CA VAL A 382 -10.50 -7.34 -8.86
C VAL A 382 -11.91 -7.65 -9.33
N GLU A 383 -12.45 -6.78 -10.17
CA GLU A 383 -13.78 -6.94 -10.73
C GLU A 383 -13.67 -7.58 -12.11
N LEU A 384 -14.40 -8.66 -12.34
CA LEU A 384 -14.43 -9.42 -13.58
C LEU A 384 -15.88 -9.55 -14.06
N GLN A 385 -16.09 -9.57 -15.37
CA GLN A 385 -17.39 -9.77 -16.00
C GLN A 385 -17.49 -11.21 -16.53
N ALA A 386 -18.58 -11.89 -16.18
CA ALA A 386 -18.91 -13.21 -16.71
C ALA A 386 -19.53 -13.10 -18.12
N LYS A 387 -19.27 -14.09 -18.99
CA LYS A 387 -19.79 -14.13 -20.37
C LYS A 387 -21.32 -14.06 -20.46
N ARG A 388 -22.03 -14.60 -19.46
CA ARG A 388 -23.50 -14.71 -19.45
C ARG A 388 -24.23 -13.54 -18.77
N GLY A 389 -23.52 -12.46 -18.47
CA GLY A 389 -24.04 -11.39 -17.61
C GLY A 389 -23.99 -11.81 -16.14
N GLY A 390 -23.51 -10.90 -15.29
CA GLY A 390 -23.08 -11.20 -13.92
C GLY A 390 -21.67 -10.68 -13.70
N HIS A 391 -21.37 -10.30 -12.46
CA HIS A 391 -20.06 -9.79 -12.09
C HIS A 391 -19.45 -10.67 -11.01
N LEU A 392 -18.15 -10.84 -11.10
CA LEU A 392 -17.35 -11.67 -10.22
C LEU A 392 -16.30 -10.77 -9.58
N LEU A 393 -16.25 -10.75 -8.25
CA LEU A 393 -15.31 -9.96 -7.47
C LEU A 393 -14.32 -10.92 -6.82
N VAL A 394 -13.04 -10.80 -7.15
CA VAL A 394 -11.96 -11.52 -6.46
C VAL A 394 -11.34 -10.59 -5.44
N TRP A 395 -11.51 -10.91 -4.17
CA TRP A 395 -10.95 -10.16 -3.06
C TRP A 395 -9.70 -10.82 -2.50
N TYR A 396 -8.72 -10.01 -2.09
CA TYR A 396 -7.58 -10.44 -1.28
C TYR A 396 -7.77 -9.97 0.17
N ALA A 397 -7.72 -10.91 1.12
CA ALA A 397 -7.89 -10.70 2.57
C ALA A 397 -9.08 -9.79 2.90
N ARG A 398 -10.29 -10.19 2.45
CA ARG A 398 -11.52 -9.44 2.70
C ARG A 398 -12.03 -9.70 4.11
N HIS A 399 -12.22 -8.64 4.89
CA HIS A 399 -12.88 -8.72 6.19
C HIS A 399 -14.40 -8.72 6.03
N TYR A 400 -15.04 -9.80 6.49
CA TYR A 400 -16.48 -9.91 6.64
C TYR A 400 -16.90 -9.47 8.05
N PRO A 401 -18.18 -9.12 8.27
CA PRO A 401 -18.68 -8.81 9.60
C PRO A 401 -18.44 -9.97 10.57
N ARG A 402 -17.83 -9.70 11.73
CA ARG A 402 -17.62 -10.69 12.79
C ARG A 402 -18.95 -11.12 13.39
N LEU A 403 -19.11 -12.42 13.58
CA LEU A 403 -20.17 -12.98 14.42
C LEU A 403 -19.67 -13.12 15.85
N ASP A 404 -20.43 -12.59 16.80
CA ASP A 404 -20.09 -12.65 18.23
C ASP A 404 -20.30 -14.07 18.83
N TYR A 405 -20.90 -15.00 18.08
CA TYR A 405 -21.19 -16.36 18.56
C TYR A 405 -21.20 -17.43 17.44
N SER A 406 -21.03 -18.71 17.81
CA SER A 406 -21.16 -19.87 16.93
C SER A 406 -22.59 -20.43 16.99
N PRO A 407 -23.27 -20.75 15.87
CA PRO A 407 -24.53 -21.50 15.91
C PRO A 407 -24.39 -22.90 16.53
N ALA A 408 -23.19 -23.51 16.51
CA ALA A 408 -22.95 -24.78 17.21
C ALA A 408 -23.11 -24.60 18.74
N ALA A 409 -22.75 -23.43 19.27
CA ALA A 409 -22.99 -23.09 20.68
C ALA A 409 -24.50 -22.95 20.98
N LEU A 410 -25.31 -22.51 20.02
CA LEU A 410 -26.77 -22.47 20.14
C LEU A 410 -27.40 -23.88 20.14
N LEU A 411 -26.77 -24.85 19.49
CA LEU A 411 -27.22 -26.25 19.43
C LEU A 411 -26.66 -27.13 20.57
N GLY A 412 -25.96 -26.54 21.55
CA GLY A 412 -25.32 -27.28 22.66
C GLY A 412 -24.15 -28.18 22.23
N ALA A 413 -23.78 -28.16 20.95
CA ALA A 413 -22.63 -28.86 20.42
C ALA A 413 -21.39 -27.96 20.58
N TYR A 414 -20.53 -28.27 21.53
CA TYR A 414 -19.22 -27.62 21.60
C TYR A 414 -18.37 -28.14 20.42
N PRO A 415 -18.03 -27.31 19.41
CA PRO A 415 -17.08 -27.74 18.39
C PRO A 415 -15.76 -28.10 19.07
N TYR A 416 -15.24 -29.27 18.70
CA TYR A 416 -14.07 -29.88 19.32
C TYR A 416 -12.87 -28.93 19.24
N ARG A 417 -12.37 -28.51 20.40
CA ARG A 417 -11.32 -27.49 20.56
C ARG A 417 -9.95 -28.11 20.32
N ILE A 418 -9.25 -27.67 19.28
CA ILE A 418 -7.82 -27.89 19.14
C ILE A 418 -7.18 -26.49 19.21
N ALA A 419 -6.48 -26.16 20.30
CA ALA A 419 -5.66 -24.94 20.47
C ALA A 419 -6.27 -23.59 20.99
N GLY A 420 -7.39 -23.60 21.71
CA GLY A 420 -7.54 -22.66 22.85
C GLY A 420 -8.12 -21.24 22.65
N SER A 421 -8.58 -20.83 21.47
CA SER A 421 -9.57 -19.73 21.38
C SER A 421 -10.41 -19.86 20.11
N TRP A 422 -11.75 -19.77 20.23
CA TRP A 422 -12.64 -19.72 19.06
C TRP A 422 -12.60 -18.28 18.54
N GLN A 423 -11.85 -18.05 17.47
CA GLN A 423 -11.97 -16.81 16.70
C GLN A 423 -12.84 -17.12 15.49
N CYS A 424 -13.99 -16.45 15.39
CA CYS A 424 -14.83 -16.52 14.21
C CYS A 424 -13.99 -16.07 13.02
N LYS A 425 -13.73 -16.98 12.06
CA LYS A 425 -12.92 -16.65 10.90
C LYS A 425 -13.73 -15.76 9.96
N ASP A 426 -13.25 -14.55 9.77
CA ASP A 426 -13.93 -13.49 9.03
C ASP A 426 -13.08 -12.93 7.89
N CYS A 427 -11.86 -13.43 7.69
CA CYS A 427 -10.92 -12.90 6.71
C CYS A 427 -10.21 -14.03 5.95
N PRO A 428 -10.83 -14.59 4.90
CA PRO A 428 -10.16 -15.53 4.00
C PRO A 428 -9.10 -14.82 3.16
N ASP A 429 -7.98 -15.50 2.88
CA ASP A 429 -6.90 -14.94 2.06
C ASP A 429 -7.39 -14.55 0.65
N VAL A 430 -8.24 -15.37 0.04
CA VAL A 430 -8.90 -15.07 -1.24
C VAL A 430 -10.39 -15.39 -1.13
N ALA A 431 -11.24 -14.46 -1.55
CA ALA A 431 -12.67 -14.69 -1.70
C ALA A 431 -13.12 -14.38 -3.12
N ILE A 432 -13.79 -15.33 -3.77
CA ILE A 432 -14.39 -15.17 -5.09
C ILE A 432 -15.89 -15.00 -4.87
N GLU A 433 -16.40 -13.79 -5.10
CA GLU A 433 -17.83 -13.47 -4.96
C GLU A 433 -18.47 -13.38 -6.35
N TYR A 434 -19.43 -14.23 -6.65
CA TYR A 434 -20.25 -14.13 -7.84
C TYR A 434 -21.59 -13.47 -7.52
N TYR A 435 -21.95 -12.46 -8.30
CA TYR A 435 -23.24 -11.78 -8.22
C TYR A 435 -24.05 -12.14 -9.47
N PRO A 436 -25.03 -13.07 -9.32
CA PRO A 436 -25.93 -13.41 -10.40
C PRO A 436 -26.73 -12.18 -10.87
N PRO A 437 -27.14 -12.11 -12.15
CA PRO A 437 -27.98 -11.02 -12.64
C PRO A 437 -29.24 -10.84 -11.80
N GLY A 438 -29.42 -9.64 -11.23
CA GLY A 438 -30.61 -9.29 -10.44
C GLY A 438 -30.63 -9.82 -9.01
N VAL A 439 -29.57 -10.50 -8.54
CA VAL A 439 -29.46 -10.98 -7.16
C VAL A 439 -28.51 -10.07 -6.36
N PRO A 440 -28.95 -9.50 -5.23
CA PRO A 440 -28.12 -8.57 -4.44
C PRO A 440 -27.08 -9.26 -3.57
N THR A 441 -27.29 -10.53 -3.22
CA THR A 441 -26.38 -11.33 -2.39
C THR A 441 -25.39 -12.11 -3.24
N PRO A 442 -24.10 -12.08 -2.90
CA PRO A 442 -23.11 -12.88 -3.59
C PRO A 442 -23.18 -14.35 -3.17
N GLU A 443 -22.77 -15.21 -4.09
CA GLU A 443 -22.34 -16.56 -3.78
C GLU A 443 -20.82 -16.59 -3.71
N ILE A 444 -20.27 -17.18 -2.65
CA ILE A 444 -18.86 -17.01 -2.29
C ILE A 444 -18.13 -18.36 -2.29
N ILE A 445 -16.95 -18.38 -2.91
CA ILE A 445 -15.95 -19.44 -2.74
C ILE A 445 -14.76 -18.82 -2.01
N THR A 446 -14.35 -19.40 -0.87
CA THR A 446 -13.18 -18.93 -0.12
C THR A 446 -12.00 -19.88 -0.30
N LEU A 447 -10.82 -19.32 -0.54
CA LEU A 447 -9.54 -20.01 -0.65
C LEU A 447 -8.61 -19.42 0.42
N ASP A 448 -8.22 -20.23 1.40
CA ASP A 448 -7.39 -19.79 2.52
C ASP A 448 -6.05 -20.55 2.46
N ALA A 449 -5.00 -19.82 2.09
CA ALA A 449 -3.70 -20.36 1.71
C ALA A 449 -2.78 -20.50 2.92
N THR A 450 -1.94 -21.53 2.91
CA THR A 450 -0.90 -21.68 3.92
C THR A 450 0.24 -22.50 3.36
N PHE A 451 1.48 -22.02 3.53
CA PHE A 451 2.67 -22.79 3.17
C PHE A 451 3.00 -23.81 4.28
N SER A 452 2.06 -24.72 4.54
CA SER A 452 2.14 -25.70 5.62
C SER A 452 1.35 -26.97 5.31
N HIS A 453 1.81 -28.09 5.86
CA HIS A 453 1.13 -29.40 5.79
C HIS A 453 0.61 -29.85 7.16
N ASP A 454 0.44 -28.92 8.10
CA ASP A 454 -0.12 -29.23 9.41
C ASP A 454 -1.63 -29.49 9.26
N PRO A 455 -2.11 -30.75 9.45
CA PRO A 455 -3.51 -31.09 9.23
C PRO A 455 -4.47 -30.29 10.12
N ARG A 456 -4.00 -29.87 11.30
CA ARG A 456 -4.82 -29.04 12.22
C ARG A 456 -5.06 -27.67 11.63
N LYS A 457 -4.01 -27.05 11.09
CA LYS A 457 -4.11 -25.76 10.40
C LYS A 457 -5.00 -25.87 9.17
N LEU A 458 -4.88 -26.94 8.39
CA LEU A 458 -5.72 -27.14 7.20
C LEU A 458 -7.20 -27.30 7.56
N GLN A 459 -7.52 -28.03 8.63
CA GLN A 459 -8.89 -28.18 9.11
C GLN A 459 -9.48 -26.83 9.55
N GLU A 460 -8.71 -25.99 10.25
CA GLU A 460 -9.15 -24.65 10.65
C GLU A 460 -9.51 -23.74 9.47
N LYS A 461 -8.91 -23.96 8.30
CA LYS A 461 -9.09 -23.14 7.09
C LYS A 461 -10.43 -23.41 6.37
N GLN A 462 -11.15 -24.46 6.76
CA GLN A 462 -12.41 -24.88 6.14
C GLN A 462 -13.66 -24.27 6.79
N TYR A 463 -13.56 -23.68 7.98
CA TYR A 463 -14.72 -23.23 8.76
C TYR A 463 -15.45 -21.97 8.22
N TYR A 464 -15.03 -21.40 7.08
CA TYR A 464 -15.67 -20.20 6.53
C TYR A 464 -17.14 -20.38 6.14
N THR A 465 -17.58 -21.61 5.82
CA THR A 465 -18.98 -21.93 5.56
C THR A 465 -19.90 -21.64 6.75
N ASP A 466 -19.34 -21.71 7.95
CA ASP A 466 -20.10 -21.61 9.20
C ASP A 466 -19.94 -20.24 9.87
N THR A 467 -18.95 -19.45 9.43
CA THR A 467 -18.55 -18.18 10.07
C THR A 467 -18.86 -16.93 9.25
N ILE A 468 -18.87 -17.01 7.91
CA ILE A 468 -19.23 -15.87 7.07
C ILE A 468 -20.73 -15.91 6.77
N ARG A 469 -21.41 -14.84 7.14
CA ARG A 469 -22.84 -14.65 6.88
C ARG A 469 -23.11 -13.25 6.35
N SER A 470 -24.20 -13.11 5.59
CA SER A 470 -24.60 -11.84 4.97
C SER A 470 -26.04 -11.48 5.34
N ARG A 471 -26.32 -10.18 5.40
CA ARG A 471 -27.68 -9.64 5.52
C ARG A 471 -27.94 -8.70 4.36
N THR A 472 -29.12 -8.80 3.75
CA THR A 472 -29.58 -7.89 2.69
C THR A 472 -30.16 -6.59 3.27
N SER A 473 -30.50 -6.56 4.55
CA SER A 473 -30.99 -5.36 5.25
C SER A 473 -30.40 -5.24 6.67
N PRO A 474 -30.09 -4.03 7.16
CA PRO A 474 -29.66 -3.81 8.54
C PRO A 474 -30.73 -4.13 9.58
N HIS A 475 -32.00 -4.28 9.16
CA HIS A 475 -33.15 -4.58 10.01
C HIS A 475 -33.55 -6.07 10.01
N GLN A 476 -32.84 -6.92 9.27
CA GLN A 476 -33.10 -8.37 9.30
C GLN A 476 -32.76 -8.97 10.65
N PHE A 477 -33.63 -9.87 11.12
CA PHE A 477 -33.41 -10.64 12.33
C PHE A 477 -32.31 -11.70 12.13
N GLU A 478 -31.74 -12.22 13.21
CA GLU A 478 -30.56 -13.11 13.14
C GLU A 478 -30.81 -14.48 12.48
N ASP A 479 -32.05 -14.92 12.50
CA ASP A 479 -32.58 -16.10 11.81
C ASP A 479 -32.77 -15.89 10.30
N GLU A 480 -32.68 -14.64 9.82
CA GLU A 480 -32.80 -14.25 8.41
C GLU A 480 -31.44 -14.06 7.71
N TRP A 481 -30.33 -14.44 8.36
CA TRP A 481 -28.99 -14.29 7.77
C TRP A 481 -28.76 -15.33 6.68
N ASP A 482 -28.29 -14.87 5.53
CA ASP A 482 -27.88 -15.73 4.43
C ASP A 482 -26.49 -16.32 4.71
N PHE A 483 -26.29 -17.55 4.23
CA PHE A 483 -24.98 -18.23 4.18
C PHE A 483 -24.43 -18.15 2.75
N PRO A 484 -23.72 -17.06 2.41
CA PRO A 484 -23.28 -16.82 1.04
C PRO A 484 -22.12 -17.74 0.63
N VAL A 485 -21.36 -18.28 1.60
CA VAL A 485 -20.23 -19.18 1.31
C VAL A 485 -20.74 -20.55 0.90
N ARG A 486 -20.58 -20.86 -0.38
CA ARG A 486 -20.95 -22.16 -0.96
C ARG A 486 -19.86 -23.19 -0.80
N GLU A 487 -18.60 -22.77 -0.88
CA GLU A 487 -17.45 -23.64 -0.70
C GLU A 487 -16.29 -22.94 0.03
N ALA A 488 -15.60 -23.66 0.90
CA ALA A 488 -14.39 -23.21 1.59
C ALA A 488 -13.25 -24.21 1.39
N TRP A 489 -12.09 -23.71 0.96
CA TRP A 489 -10.94 -24.52 0.56
C TRP A 489 -9.66 -24.10 1.26
N ALA A 490 -8.99 -25.07 1.88
CA ALA A 490 -7.62 -24.91 2.36
C ALA A 490 -6.64 -25.14 1.19
N VAL A 491 -5.77 -24.16 0.92
CA VAL A 491 -4.80 -24.22 -0.19
C VAL A 491 -3.38 -24.41 0.34
N TYR A 492 -2.65 -25.41 -0.17
CA TYR A 492 -1.33 -25.79 0.37
C TYR A 492 -0.32 -26.21 -0.71
N PRO A 493 1.00 -26.13 -0.45
CA PRO A 493 2.02 -26.11 -1.52
C PRO A 493 2.54 -27.49 -1.96
N ASP A 494 1.84 -28.60 -1.68
CA ASP A 494 2.26 -29.95 -2.08
C ASP A 494 1.13 -30.81 -2.66
N ASP A 495 1.51 -31.93 -3.27
CA ASP A 495 0.62 -32.91 -3.92
C ASP A 495 0.47 -34.19 -3.06
N TYR A 496 0.67 -34.10 -1.74
CA TYR A 496 0.73 -35.28 -0.87
C TYR A 496 -0.63 -36.01 -0.72
N TYR A 497 -1.72 -35.30 -0.98
CA TYR A 497 -3.08 -35.81 -1.07
C TYR A 497 -3.59 -35.68 -2.52
N PRO A 498 -4.67 -36.39 -2.93
CA PRO A 498 -5.31 -36.12 -4.22
C PRO A 498 -5.52 -34.61 -4.41
N PRO A 499 -5.35 -34.10 -5.65
CA PRO A 499 -5.18 -32.67 -5.94
C PRO A 499 -6.34 -31.82 -5.43
N ALA A 500 -7.53 -32.42 -5.31
CA ALA A 500 -8.63 -31.89 -4.53
C ALA A 500 -9.25 -33.02 -3.69
N ARG A 501 -9.47 -32.78 -2.40
CA ARG A 501 -10.25 -33.69 -1.53
C ARG A 501 -11.38 -32.94 -0.87
N ARG A 502 -12.62 -33.42 -1.04
CA ARG A 502 -13.74 -32.97 -0.22
C ARG A 502 -13.84 -33.81 1.04
N SER A 503 -13.85 -33.15 2.20
CA SER A 503 -14.33 -33.76 3.44
C SER A 503 -15.84 -34.01 3.32
N ARG A 504 -16.32 -35.14 3.87
CA ARG A 504 -17.77 -35.45 3.89
C ARG A 504 -18.59 -34.45 4.72
N THR A 505 -17.96 -33.59 5.51
CA THR A 505 -18.65 -32.79 6.53
C THR A 505 -18.36 -31.29 6.51
N THR A 506 -17.26 -30.78 5.93
CA THR A 506 -16.83 -29.39 6.28
C THR A 506 -16.03 -28.59 5.24
N GLY A 507 -15.74 -29.06 4.02
CA GLY A 507 -15.00 -28.26 3.03
C GLY A 507 -13.97 -29.03 2.21
N GLY A 508 -13.18 -28.31 1.43
CA GLY A 508 -12.21 -28.86 0.49
C GLY A 508 -10.74 -28.58 0.84
N GLU A 509 -9.87 -29.45 0.34
CA GLU A 509 -8.41 -29.32 0.38
C GLU A 509 -7.91 -29.23 -1.07
N LEU A 510 -7.14 -28.20 -1.41
CA LEU A 510 -6.57 -27.96 -2.75
C LEU A 510 -5.03 -27.92 -2.68
N GLY A 511 -4.39 -28.92 -3.29
CA GLY A 511 -2.95 -28.94 -3.50
C GLY A 511 -2.58 -28.01 -4.66
N LEU A 512 -1.93 -26.88 -4.36
CA LEU A 512 -1.47 -25.91 -5.35
C LEU A 512 0.04 -25.68 -5.21
N VAL A 513 0.80 -26.57 -5.83
CA VAL A 513 2.27 -26.59 -5.80
C VAL A 513 2.84 -25.52 -6.72
N PRO A 514 3.66 -24.57 -6.23
CA PRO A 514 4.32 -23.59 -7.08
C PRO A 514 5.23 -24.27 -8.11
N GLY A 515 4.90 -24.08 -9.39
CA GLY A 515 5.64 -24.64 -10.52
C GLY A 515 4.87 -24.54 -11.84
N PRO A 516 5.46 -24.97 -12.97
CA PRO A 516 4.87 -24.78 -14.30
C PRO A 516 3.46 -25.38 -14.48
N GLY A 517 3.14 -26.46 -13.75
CA GLY A 517 1.83 -27.11 -13.79
C GLY A 517 0.77 -26.49 -12.86
N ALA A 518 1.10 -25.44 -12.10
CA ALA A 518 0.16 -24.83 -11.15
C ALA A 518 -1.02 -24.16 -11.84
N ALA A 519 -0.74 -23.35 -12.88
CA ALA A 519 -1.75 -22.58 -13.60
C ALA A 519 -2.82 -23.48 -14.22
N GLU A 520 -2.39 -24.52 -14.94
CA GLU A 520 -3.30 -25.49 -15.57
C GLU A 520 -4.17 -26.24 -14.55
N ARG A 521 -3.59 -26.64 -13.40
CA ARG A 521 -4.33 -27.32 -12.33
C ARG A 521 -5.38 -26.40 -11.72
N LEU A 522 -4.99 -25.17 -11.39
CA LEU A 522 -5.90 -24.18 -10.82
C LEU A 522 -7.02 -23.82 -11.79
N ARG A 523 -6.69 -23.65 -13.09
CA ARG A 523 -7.66 -23.37 -14.15
C ARG A 523 -8.71 -24.48 -14.29
N ARG A 524 -8.27 -25.74 -14.31
CA ARG A 524 -9.18 -26.90 -14.35
C ARG A 524 -10.07 -26.97 -13.11
N TRP A 525 -9.46 -26.83 -11.93
CA TRP A 525 -10.19 -26.85 -10.67
C TRP A 525 -11.23 -25.72 -10.60
N LEU A 526 -10.85 -24.49 -10.99
CA LEU A 526 -11.78 -23.36 -11.06
C LEU A 526 -12.90 -23.64 -12.05
N ALA A 527 -12.61 -24.11 -13.26
CA ALA A 527 -13.65 -24.43 -14.25
C ALA A 527 -14.70 -25.42 -13.69
N GLU A 528 -14.25 -26.48 -13.03
CA GLU A 528 -15.14 -27.44 -12.38
C GLU A 528 -15.97 -26.80 -11.26
N ARG A 529 -15.35 -25.97 -10.40
CA ARG A 529 -16.08 -25.31 -9.30
C ARG A 529 -17.07 -24.27 -9.80
N LEU A 530 -16.71 -23.46 -10.78
CA LEU A 530 -17.58 -22.43 -11.35
C LEU A 530 -18.80 -23.07 -12.03
N GLN A 531 -18.61 -24.21 -12.70
CA GLN A 531 -19.70 -24.98 -13.31
C GLN A 531 -20.58 -25.66 -12.25
N ASP A 532 -19.98 -26.25 -11.20
CA ASP A 532 -20.70 -26.97 -10.14
C ASP A 532 -21.50 -26.03 -9.22
N VAL A 533 -20.91 -24.89 -8.84
CA VAL A 533 -21.50 -23.96 -7.87
C VAL A 533 -22.42 -22.96 -8.56
N TRP A 534 -22.00 -22.41 -9.71
CA TRP A 534 -22.66 -21.28 -10.36
C TRP A 534 -23.22 -21.58 -11.76
N GLY A 535 -22.94 -22.75 -12.32
CA GLY A 535 -23.38 -23.11 -13.68
C GLY A 535 -22.73 -22.29 -14.79
N LEU A 536 -21.55 -21.70 -14.53
CA LEU A 536 -20.84 -20.79 -15.43
C LEU A 536 -19.94 -21.47 -16.47
#